data_AF-A0A9C9YXU9-F1
#
_entry.id   AF-A0A9C9YXU9-F1
#
_cell.length_a   1.000
_cell.length_b   1.000
_cell.length_c   1.000
_cell.angle_alpha   90.00
_cell.angle_beta   90.00
_cell.angle_gamma   90.00
#
_symmetry.space_group_name_H-M   'P 1'
#
loop_
_entity.id
_entity.type
_entity.pdbx_description
1 polymer ?
#
loop_
_entity_poly.entity_id
_entity_poly.type
_entity_poly.pdbx_seq_one_letter_code
_entity_poly.pdbx_strand_id
1 'polypeptide(L)' 'MAMMTVRNIPDEVHRALRMRAARHGRSTEAEVRAILQESVKPAGRVKLGSLLAEIGRDAG' A
#
# COMPACT_ATOMS: atom_id res chain seq x y z
N MET A 1 -10.66 -5.08 -10.38
CA MET A 1 -9.63 -5.29 -9.34
C MET A 1 -8.34 -5.68 -10.05
N ALA A 2 -7.19 -5.10 -9.67
CA ALA A 2 -5.91 -5.51 -10.22
C ALA A 2 -5.40 -6.73 -9.45
N MET A 3 -4.89 -7.74 -10.18
CA MET A 3 -4.25 -8.93 -9.60
C MET A 3 -2.74 -8.84 -9.85
N MET A 4 -1.95 -9.12 -8.82
CA MET A 4 -0.49 -9.16 -8.91
C MET A 4 0.00 -10.49 -8.34
N THR A 5 0.91 -11.16 -9.06
CA THR A 5 1.58 -12.37 -8.57
C THR A 5 3.05 -12.05 -8.34
N VAL A 6 3.56 -12.39 -7.15
CA VAL A 6 4.97 -12.24 -6.81
C VAL A 6 5.56 -13.64 -6.75
N ARG A 7 6.54 -13.93 -7.61
CA ARG A 7 7.17 -15.25 -7.74
C ARG A 7 8.51 -15.26 -7.02
N ASN A 8 8.97 -16.45 -6.64
CA ASN A 8 10.29 -16.68 -6.03
C ASN A 8 10.53 -15.86 -4.75
N ILE A 9 9.52 -15.78 -3.88
CA ILE A 9 9.70 -15.18 -2.55
C ILE A 9 10.51 -16.17 -1.69
N PRO A 10 11.64 -15.75 -1.09
CA PRO A 10 12.37 -16.60 -0.15
C PRO A 10 11.48 -17.06 1.00
N ASP A 11 11.62 -18.32 1.43
CA ASP A 11 10.77 -18.91 2.47
C ASP A 11 10.82 -18.12 3.78
N GLU A 12 11.98 -17.56 4.12
CA GLU A 12 12.16 -16.68 5.27
C GLU A 12 11.26 -15.43 5.21
N VAL A 13 11.14 -14.82 4.03
CA VAL A 13 10.32 -13.63 3.80
C VAL A 13 8.84 -14.00 3.89
N HIS A 14 8.45 -15.12 3.28
CA HIS A 14 7.07 -15.61 3.36
C HIS A 14 6.67 -15.92 4.80
N ARG A 15 7.55 -16.55 5.59
CA ARG A 15 7.32 -16.83 7.01
C ARG A 15 7.22 -15.55 7.83
N ALA A 16 8.13 -14.59 7.60
CA ALA A 16 8.09 -13.29 8.27
C ALA A 16 6.79 -12.53 7.97
N LEU A 17 6.34 -12.53 6.71
CA LEU A 17 5.06 -11.93 6.31
C LEU A 17 3.88 -12.59 7.01
N ARG A 18 3.85 -13.92 7.07
CA ARG A 18 2.79 -14.66 7.78
C ARG A 18 2.75 -14.33 9.27
N MET A 19 3.91 -14.25 9.93
CA MET A 19 3.97 -13.86 11.34
C MET A 19 3.52 -12.41 11.55
N ARG A 20 3.93 -11.49 10.67
CA ARG A 20 3.50 -10.08 10.72
C ARG A 20 1.99 -9.95 10.53
N ALA A 21 1.42 -10.70 9.58
CA ALA A 21 -0.02 -10.73 9.33
C ALA A 21 -0.80 -11.23 10.55
N ALA A 22 -0.32 -12.30 11.19
CA ALA A 22 -0.93 -12.83 12.42
C ALA A 22 -0.88 -11.79 13.56
N ARG A 23 0.23 -11.07 13.72
CA ARG A 23 0.35 -9.99 14.71
C ARG A 23 -0.63 -8.85 14.48
N HIS A 24 -0.97 -8.56 13.23
CA HIS A 24 -1.93 -7.52 12.86
C HIS A 24 -3.38 -8.04 12.74
N GLY A 25 -3.63 -9.33 13.05
CA GLY A 25 -4.98 -9.91 13.00
C GLY A 25 -5.58 -9.96 11.60
N ARG A 26 -4.76 -10.08 10.54
CA ARG A 26 -5.21 -10.07 9.14
C ARG A 26 -4.57 -11.17 8.31
N SER A 27 -5.12 -11.44 7.12
CA SER A 27 -4.55 -12.42 6.20
C SER A 27 -3.20 -11.96 5.65
N THR A 28 -2.36 -12.89 5.21
CA THR A 28 -1.07 -12.57 4.58
C THR A 28 -1.25 -11.68 3.35
N GLU A 29 -2.29 -11.90 2.56
CA GLU A 29 -2.60 -11.04 1.41
C GLU A 29 -2.97 -9.61 1.84
N ALA A 30 -3.77 -9.47 2.89
CA ALA A 30 -4.09 -8.17 3.44
C ALA A 30 -2.83 -7.47 3.96
N GLU A 31 -1.92 -8.22 4.60
CA GLU A 31 -0.61 -7.74 5.06
C GLU A 31 0.21 -7.16 3.91
N VAL A 32 0.43 -7.96 2.86
CA VAL A 32 1.15 -7.54 1.65
C VAL A 32 0.50 -6.30 1.04
N ARG A 33 -0.84 -6.26 0.94
CA ARG A 33 -1.57 -5.11 0.38
C ARG A 33 -1.29 -3.83 1.16
N ALA A 34 -1.31 -3.85 2.50
CA ALA A 34 -1.05 -2.62 3.24
C ALA A 34 0.43 -2.22 3.21
N ILE A 35 1.37 -3.18 3.21
CA ILE A 35 2.79 -2.87 3.01
C ILE A 35 2.98 -2.13 1.69
N LEU A 36 2.37 -2.62 0.61
CA LEU A 36 2.43 -1.94 -0.69
C LEU A 36 1.79 -0.55 -0.63
N GLN A 37 0.63 -0.41 0.00
CA GLN A 37 -0.04 0.89 0.15
C GLN A 37 0.82 1.90 0.92
N GLU A 38 1.42 1.48 2.03
CA GLU A 38 2.30 2.30 2.86
C GLU A 38 3.56 2.71 2.10
N SER A 39 4.19 1.77 1.40
CA SER A 39 5.40 2.01 0.61
C SER A 39 5.17 2.94 -0.58
N VAL A 40 4.01 2.86 -1.26
CA VAL A 40 3.73 3.68 -2.45
C VAL A 40 2.99 4.99 -2.14
N LYS A 41 2.40 5.10 -0.95
CA LYS A 41 1.72 6.33 -0.47
C LYS A 41 2.31 6.76 0.88
N PRO A 42 3.57 7.20 0.90
CA PRO A 42 4.15 7.74 2.13
C PRO A 42 3.31 8.92 2.61
N ALA A 43 3.04 8.95 3.92
CA ALA A 43 2.35 10.06 4.57
C ALA A 43 3.14 11.35 4.27
N GLY A 44 2.52 12.28 3.55
CA GLY A 44 3.17 13.51 3.08
C GLY A 44 3.31 13.63 1.55
N ARG A 45 2.92 12.63 0.75
CA ARG A 45 2.84 12.81 -0.70
C ARG A 45 1.72 13.78 -1.04
N VAL A 46 2.10 15.03 -1.30
CA VAL A 46 1.21 16.05 -1.85
C VAL A 46 0.69 15.59 -3.20
N LYS A 47 -0.63 15.38 -3.30
CA LYS A 47 -1.31 15.14 -4.58
C LYS A 47 -1.42 16.48 -5.31
N LEU A 48 -0.31 16.97 -5.86
CA LEU A 48 -0.24 18.30 -6.46
C LEU A 48 -1.35 18.53 -7.50
N GLY A 49 -1.65 17.53 -8.34
CA GLY A 49 -2.76 17.62 -9.29
C GLY A 49 -4.13 17.76 -8.62
N SER A 50 -4.36 17.12 -7.48
CA SER A 50 -5.59 17.30 -6.70
C SER A 50 -5.65 18.68 -6.04
N LEU A 51 -4.54 19.18 -5.49
CA LEU A 51 -4.48 20.53 -4.92
C LEU A 51 -4.71 21.61 -5.98
N LEU A 52 -4.08 21.49 -7.15
CA LEU A 52 -4.26 22.46 -8.25
C LEU A 52 -5.70 22.44 -8.78
N ALA A 53 -6.32 21.26 -8.87
CA ALA A 53 -7.72 21.14 -9.25
C ALA A 53 -8.69 21.73 -8.20
N GLU A 54 -8.32 21.71 -6.91
CA GLU A 54 -9.09 22.34 -5.84
C GLU A 54 -8.98 23.86 -5.92
N ILE A 55 -7.77 24.40 -6.04
CA ILE A 55 -7.53 25.85 -6.24
C ILE A 55 -8.29 26.38 -7.47
N GLY A 56 -8.26 25.64 -8.59
CA GLY A 56 -8.98 26.03 -9.81
C GLY A 56 -10.50 25.99 -9.68
N ARG A 57 -11.07 25.21 -8.75
CA ARG A 57 -12.51 25.22 -8.46
C ARG A 57 -12.90 26.38 -7.55
N ASP A 58 -12.07 26.73 -6.58
CA ASP A 58 -12.35 27.82 -5.64
C ASP A 58 -12.16 29.22 -6.27
N ALA A 59 -11.35 29.31 -7.32
CA ALA A 59 -11.05 30.56 -8.04
C ALA A 59 -11.99 30.84 -9.23
N GLY A 60 -12.94 29.96 -9.54
CA GLY A 60 -13.95 30.11 -10.59
C GLY A 60 -15.32 30.45 -10.03
#